data_AF-A0A8D5ZJY8-F1
#
_entry.id   AF-A0A8D5ZJY8-F1
#
_cell.length_a   1.000
_cell.length_b   1.000
_cell.length_c   1.000
_cell.angle_alpha   90.00
_cell.angle_beta   90.00
_cell.angle_gamma   90.00
#
_symmetry.space_group_name_H-M   'P 1'
#
loop_
_entity.id
_entity.type
_entity.pdbx_description
1 polymer ?
#
loop_
_entity_poly.entity_id
_entity_poly.type
_entity_poly.pdbx_seq_one_letter_code
_entity_poly.pdbx_strand_id
1 'polypeptide(L)'
;MSLFNLDVKRIHESIRSRLDDISAESHEVRGVSKGYEVRQKYTRNGDVEIEEIYLHKGDYTVSLYIASNGVYTATINKDGKIEAKELSREELEKIVKDIISMISS
;
A
#
# COMPACT_ATOMS: atom_id res chain seq x y z
N MET A 1 -7.49 -20.23 4.60
CA MET A 1 -8.08 -19.50 3.45
C MET A 1 -7.23 -18.27 3.21
N SER A 2 -6.65 -18.11 2.01
CA SER A 2 -5.82 -16.95 1.69
C SER A 2 -6.68 -15.68 1.70
N LEU A 3 -6.22 -14.64 2.39
CA LEU A 3 -6.81 -13.30 2.36
C LEU A 3 -6.72 -12.64 0.97
N PHE A 4 -5.99 -13.25 0.03
CA PHE A 4 -5.62 -12.69 -1.26
C PHE A 4 -6.05 -13.59 -2.43
N ASN A 5 -7.36 -13.66 -2.70
CA ASN A 5 -7.73 -13.43 -4.09
C ASN A 5 -7.36 -11.96 -4.31
N LEU A 6 -6.27 -11.72 -5.04
CA LEU A 6 -5.50 -10.48 -5.05
C LEU A 6 -6.30 -9.37 -5.76
N ASP A 7 -7.33 -8.91 -5.07
CA ASP A 7 -8.27 -7.89 -5.46
C ASP A 7 -7.70 -6.55 -4.98
N VAL A 8 -7.28 -5.73 -5.94
CA VAL A 8 -6.62 -4.44 -5.71
C VAL A 8 -7.52 -3.52 -4.87
N LYS A 9 -8.83 -3.52 -5.15
CA LYS A 9 -9.81 -2.75 -4.40
C LYS A 9 -9.92 -3.26 -2.96
N ARG A 10 -9.90 -4.57 -2.75
CA ARG A 10 -9.92 -5.15 -1.39
C ARG A 10 -8.67 -4.76 -0.58
N ILE A 11 -7.51 -4.71 -1.21
CA ILE A 11 -6.27 -4.21 -0.56
C ILE A 11 -6.45 -2.75 -0.16
N HIS A 12 -6.93 -1.92 -1.08
CA HIS A 12 -7.20 -0.50 -0.83
C HIS A 12 -8.12 -0.31 0.39
N GLU A 13 -9.28 -0.95 0.39
CA GLU A 13 -10.29 -0.86 1.47
C GLU A 13 -9.76 -1.41 2.81
N SER A 14 -8.92 -2.46 2.77
CA SER A 14 -8.36 -3.07 3.98
C SER A 14 -7.40 -2.14 4.71
N ILE A 15 -6.56 -1.40 3.98
CA ILE A 15 -5.65 -0.40 4.59
C ILE A 15 -6.45 0.83 5.00
N ARG A 16 -7.31 1.36 4.11
CA ARG A 16 -8.11 2.56 4.34
C ARG A 16 -8.94 2.48 5.62
N SER A 17 -9.58 1.34 5.88
CA SER A 17 -10.44 1.13 7.06
C SER A 17 -9.71 1.18 8.41
N ARG A 18 -8.38 1.27 8.41
CA ARG A 18 -7.53 1.31 9.62
C ARG A 18 -6.87 2.67 9.87
N LEU A 19 -7.16 3.66 9.03
CA LEU A 19 -6.61 5.01 9.17
C LEU A 19 -7.55 5.87 10.02
N ASP A 20 -6.99 6.67 10.92
CA ASP A 20 -7.77 7.43 11.92
C ASP A 20 -8.29 8.77 11.37
N ASP A 21 -7.50 9.48 10.54
CA ASP A 21 -7.82 10.83 10.02
C ASP A 21 -7.85 10.87 8.49
N ILE A 22 -8.95 10.41 7.87
CA ILE A 22 -9.06 10.32 6.41
C ILE A 22 -9.43 11.66 5.80
N SER A 23 -8.50 12.28 5.06
CA SER A 23 -8.87 13.26 4.02
C SER A 23 -8.97 12.54 2.67
N ALA A 24 -10.13 12.67 2.03
CA ALA A 24 -10.37 12.11 0.70
C ALA A 24 -10.40 13.26 -0.31
N GLU A 25 -9.33 13.43 -1.07
CA GLU A 25 -9.31 14.33 -2.25
C GLU A 25 -9.49 13.46 -3.49
N SER A 26 -10.68 13.45 -4.10
CA SER A 26 -11.14 12.76 -5.34
C SER A 26 -10.65 11.34 -5.65
N HIS A 27 -9.34 11.05 -5.58
CA HIS A 27 -8.70 9.76 -5.85
C HIS A 27 -7.60 9.39 -4.83
N GLU A 28 -7.36 10.22 -3.83
CA GLU A 28 -6.32 10.01 -2.83
C GLU A 28 -6.92 9.99 -1.42
N VAL A 29 -6.55 8.97 -0.66
CA VAL A 29 -6.84 8.81 0.77
C VAL A 29 -5.56 9.10 1.52
N ARG A 30 -5.56 10.12 2.35
CA ARG A 30 -4.48 10.38 3.31
C ARG A 30 -4.97 10.07 4.70
N GLY A 31 -4.14 9.44 5.51
CA GLY A 31 -4.42 9.27 6.92
C GLY A 31 -3.17 8.99 7.73
N VAL A 32 -3.31 9.10 9.04
CA VAL A 32 -2.26 8.74 9.99
C VAL A 32 -2.75 7.55 10.81
N SER A 33 -1.85 6.64 11.12
CA SER A 33 -2.08 5.60 12.12
C SER A 33 -0.76 5.27 12.79
N LYS A 34 -0.71 5.34 14.13
CA LYS A 34 0.49 5.03 14.93
C LYS A 34 1.78 5.77 14.54
N GLY A 35 1.60 7.02 14.15
CA GLY A 35 2.70 7.86 13.66
C GLY A 35 3.25 7.46 12.29
N TYR A 36 2.58 6.54 11.59
CA TYR A 36 2.78 6.34 10.16
C TYR A 36 1.83 7.24 9.39
N GLU A 37 2.39 8.04 8.49
CA GLU A 37 1.62 8.69 7.44
C GLU A 37 1.38 7.69 6.32
N VAL A 38 0.11 7.51 5.95
CA VAL A 38 -0.31 6.64 4.85
C VAL A 38 -0.99 7.48 3.80
N ARG A 39 -0.58 7.30 2.55
CA ARG A 39 -1.28 7.84 1.38
C ARG A 39 -1.60 6.68 0.46
N GLN A 40 -2.85 6.59 0.04
CA GLN A 40 -3.32 5.59 -0.90
C GLN A 40 -3.96 6.29 -2.08
N LYS A 41 -3.67 5.81 -3.28
CA LYS A 41 -4.32 6.26 -4.50
C LYS A 41 -4.80 5.05 -5.29
N TYR A 42 -6.10 4.87 -5.25
CA TYR A 42 -6.78 3.84 -6.03
C TYR A 42 -7.29 4.45 -7.33
N THR A 43 -6.92 3.84 -8.44
CA THR A 43 -7.42 4.23 -9.77
C THR A 43 -7.89 3.01 -10.52
N ARG A 44 -8.91 3.22 -11.37
CA ARG A 44 -9.42 2.21 -12.29
C ARG A 44 -9.40 2.79 -13.69
N ASN A 45 -8.59 2.20 -14.57
CA ASN A 45 -8.45 2.61 -15.96
C ASN A 45 -8.87 1.44 -16.86
N GLY A 46 -10.13 1.48 -17.31
CA GLY A 46 -10.74 0.37 -18.04
C GLY A 46 -10.80 -0.90 -17.17
N ASP A 47 -10.13 -1.95 -17.65
CA ASP A 47 -10.08 -3.27 -16.99
C ASP A 47 -8.91 -3.43 -16.01
N VAL A 48 -8.06 -2.40 -15.88
CA VAL A 48 -6.93 -2.42 -14.94
C VAL A 48 -7.26 -1.57 -13.72
N GLU A 49 -7.15 -2.19 -12.55
CA GLU A 49 -7.20 -1.53 -11.25
C GLU A 49 -5.78 -1.34 -10.75
N ILE A 50 -5.48 -0.16 -10.20
CA ILE A 50 -4.17 0.22 -9.71
C ILE A 50 -4.33 0.77 -8.29
N GLU A 51 -3.50 0.30 -7.38
CA GLU A 51 -3.34 0.84 -6.04
C GLU A 51 -1.89 1.28 -5.85
N GLU A 52 -1.72 2.55 -5.49
CA GLU A 52 -0.45 3.14 -5.08
C GLU A 52 -0.52 3.39 -3.57
N ILE A 53 0.38 2.79 -2.79
CA ILE A 53 0.46 2.98 -1.34
C ILE A 53 1.80 3.62 -1.01
N TYR A 54 1.76 4.71 -0.26
CA TYR A 54 2.91 5.35 0.34
C TYR A 54 2.77 5.30 1.86
N LEU A 55 3.80 4.81 2.54
CA LEU A 55 3.91 4.73 3.99
C LEU A 55 5.18 5.48 4.42
N HIS A 56 5.08 6.36 5.41
CA HIS A 56 6.22 7.11 5.94
C HIS A 56 6.20 7.19 7.47
N LYS A 57 7.36 6.97 8.10
CA LYS A 57 7.60 7.23 9.52
C LYS A 57 9.08 7.45 9.78
N GLY A 58 9.49 8.70 10.02
CA GLY A 58 10.90 9.06 10.22
C GLY A 58 11.74 8.67 9.00
N ASP A 59 12.84 7.94 9.22
CA ASP A 59 13.74 7.50 8.13
C ASP A 59 13.28 6.23 7.40
N TYR A 60 12.05 5.77 7.66
CA TYR A 60 11.47 4.60 7.01
C TYR A 60 10.35 5.02 6.04
N THR A 61 10.49 4.62 4.78
CA THR A 61 9.43 4.78 3.77
C THR A 61 9.21 3.51 2.96
N VAL A 62 7.94 3.28 2.58
CA VAL A 62 7.55 2.25 1.62
C VAL A 62 6.68 2.92 0.56
N SER A 63 7.03 2.73 -0.70
CA SER A 63 6.19 3.06 -1.86
C SER A 63 5.89 1.77 -2.59
N LEU A 64 4.61 1.42 -2.74
CA LEU A 64 4.15 0.18 -3.33
C LEU A 64 3.18 0.50 -4.46
N TYR A 65 3.42 -0.07 -5.62
CA TYR A 65 2.54 -0.01 -6.78
C TYR A 65 2.00 -1.40 -7.08
N ILE A 66 0.68 -1.52 -7.19
CA ILE A 66 -0.02 -2.78 -7.43
C ILE A 66 -0.99 -2.58 -8.59
N ALA A 67 -0.82 -3.33 -9.67
CA ALA A 67 -1.78 -3.35 -10.77
C ALA A 67 -2.42 -4.75 -10.93
N SER A 68 -3.72 -4.79 -11.22
CA SER A 68 -4.48 -6.03 -11.37
C SER A 68 -4.01 -6.92 -12.54
N ASN A 69 -3.24 -6.36 -13.47
CA ASN A 69 -2.62 -7.06 -14.59
C ASN A 69 -1.33 -7.81 -14.22
N GLY A 70 -0.91 -7.80 -12.94
CA GLY A 70 0.24 -8.56 -12.45
C GLY A 70 1.53 -7.74 -12.28
N VAL A 71 1.49 -6.43 -12.50
CA VAL A 71 2.65 -5.55 -12.27
C VAL A 71 2.69 -5.09 -10.82
N TYR A 72 3.73 -5.48 -10.10
CA TYR A 72 3.92 -5.15 -8.68
C TYR A 72 5.34 -4.63 -8.47
N THR A 73 5.47 -3.42 -7.92
CA THR A 73 6.79 -2.85 -7.62
C THR A 73 6.78 -2.23 -6.23
N ALA A 74 7.90 -2.36 -5.52
CA ALA A 74 8.11 -1.65 -4.26
C ALA A 74 9.42 -0.89 -4.29
N THR A 75 9.40 0.28 -3.66
CA THR A 75 10.58 1.02 -3.24
C THR A 75 10.54 1.15 -1.72
N ILE A 76 11.56 0.63 -1.05
CA ILE A 76 11.69 0.69 0.41
C ILE A 76 12.93 1.52 0.72
N ASN A 77 12.76 2.59 1.49
CA ASN A 77 13.86 3.32 2.08
C ASN A 77 13.91 3.02 3.57
N LYS A 78 15.07 2.59 4.06
CA LYS A 78 15.30 2.39 5.48
C LYS A 78 16.70 2.83 5.83
N ASP A 79 16.82 3.76 6.77
CA ASP A 79 18.10 4.27 7.27
C ASP A 79 18.99 4.81 6.12
N GLY A 80 18.36 5.47 5.14
CA GLY A 80 19.02 6.03 3.95
C GLY A 80 19.39 5.01 2.85
N LYS A 81 19.08 3.73 3.03
CA LYS A 81 19.26 2.70 2.00
C LYS A 81 17.97 2.51 1.21
N ILE A 82 18.04 2.76 -0.10
CA ILE A 82 16.92 2.62 -1.02
C ILE A 82 17.05 1.30 -1.78
N GLU A 83 16.01 0.47 -1.70
CA GLU A 83 15.85 -0.74 -2.51
C GLU A 83 14.60 -0.58 -3.37
N ALA A 84 14.73 -0.69 -4.69
CA ALA A 84 13.60 -0.71 -5.62
C ALA A 84 13.62 -2.03 -6.39
N LYS A 85 12.48 -2.72 -6.43
CA LYS A 85 12.36 -4.00 -7.14
C LYS A 85 10.95 -4.29 -7.63
N GLU A 86 10.88 -5.08 -8.69
CA GLU A 86 9.67 -5.82 -9.03
C GLU A 86 9.45 -6.94 -7.99
N LEU A 87 8.18 -7.23 -7.71
CA LEU A 87 7.80 -8.20 -6.69
C LEU A 87 7.15 -9.42 -7.33
N SER A 88 7.49 -10.60 -6.82
CA SER A 88 6.62 -11.75 -6.97
C SER A 88 5.30 -11.52 -6.20
N ARG A 89 4.26 -12.29 -6.56
CA ARG A 89 2.97 -12.26 -5.84
C ARG A 89 3.14 -12.56 -4.35
N GLU A 90 4.00 -13.52 -4.00
CA GLU A 90 4.24 -13.89 -2.61
C GLU A 90 4.91 -12.77 -1.80
N GLU A 91 5.86 -12.04 -2.42
CA GLU A 91 6.49 -10.88 -1.79
C GLU A 91 5.51 -9.74 -1.60
N LEU A 92 4.65 -9.48 -2.59
CA LEU A 92 3.58 -8.49 -2.47
C LEU A 92 2.66 -8.81 -1.28
N GLU A 93 2.17 -10.05 -1.18
CA GLU A 93 1.29 -10.45 -0.08
C GLU A 93 1.96 -10.28 1.30
N LYS A 94 3.27 -10.51 1.41
CA LYS A 94 4.04 -10.26 2.63
C LYS A 94 4.09 -8.77 2.95
N ILE A 95 4.47 -7.93 1.98
CA ILE A 95 4.56 -6.48 2.18
C ILE A 95 3.21 -5.88 2.59
N VAL A 96 2.11 -6.28 1.93
CA VAL A 96 0.77 -5.77 2.29
C VAL A 96 0.37 -6.20 3.72
N LYS A 97 0.66 -7.45 4.11
CA LYS A 97 0.43 -7.91 5.49
C LYS A 97 1.26 -7.11 6.49
N ASP A 98 2.51 -6.84 6.18
CA ASP A 98 3.42 -6.07 7.03
C ASP A 98 2.91 -4.64 7.20
N ILE A 99 2.50 -3.96 6.11
CA ILE A 99 1.87 -2.62 6.16
C ILE A 99 0.65 -2.64 7.08
N ILE A 100 -0.27 -3.59 6.88
CA ILE A 100 -1.48 -3.71 7.70
C ILE A 100 -1.12 -3.93 9.17
N SER A 101 -0.13 -4.77 9.46
CA SER A 101 0.33 -5.04 10.83
C SER A 101 0.92 -3.79 11.49
N MET A 102 1.72 -3.00 10.75
CA MET A 102 2.38 -1.79 11.24
C MET A 102 1.38 -0.70 11.66
N ILE A 103 0.27 -0.56 10.93
CA ILE A 103 -0.77 0.42 11.24
C ILE A 103 -1.81 -0.11 12.24
N SER A 104 -2.04 -1.43 12.28
CA SER A 104 -3.08 -2.04 13.16
C SER A 104 -2.63 -2.31 14.60
N SER A 105 -1.33 -2.42 14.91
CA SER A 105 -0.81 -2.90 16.22
C SER A 105 -0.46 -1.84 17.24
#